data_AF-A0A9E3EQG3-F1
#
_entry.id   AF-A0A9E3EQG3-F1
#
_cell.length_a   1.000
_cell.length_b   1.000
_cell.length_c   1.000
_cell.angle_alpha   90.00
_cell.angle_beta   90.00
_cell.angle_gamma   90.00
#
_symmetry.space_group_name_H-M   'P 1'
#
loop_
_entity.id
_entity.type
_entity.pdbx_description
1 polymer ?
#
loop_
_entity_poly.entity_id
_entity_poly.type
_entity_poly.pdbx_seq_one_letter_code
_entity_poly.pdbx_strand_id
1 'polypeptide(L)'
;MSSMLHVSPALLVMVVVATIFVVVLPFILGGIAHKKLAVGWKYFWFGALVMLVAQPLTRVPLIDLLHTVLAPLLSTSIAFTWIWLVIQAVTAGLFEEVGRYVGYRLFMRREPKTWAKAVMYGIGHEGLESVLLGGGLQIVLPLLGAVIFSSINLNSLPIAQRQAAIQQIAFVNAVPVWSPLLIAWGRLWSFPLQVALSVMVLQVFRQRQMRWLVLAILFHALIDFLTLALPQAFGQSTAIQLVINGMLCGFGLLGVWIIWRLHTPDDEERADLTG
;
A
#
# COMPACT_ATOMS: atom_id res chain seq x y z
N MET A 1 -0.86 -24.39 37.05
CA MET A 1 -0.94 -22.92 37.07
C MET A 1 -1.21 -22.47 35.64
N SER A 2 -2.32 -21.77 35.40
CA SER A 2 -2.75 -21.34 34.08
C SER A 2 -1.77 -20.31 33.52
N SER A 3 -0.84 -20.75 32.66
CA SER A 3 0.03 -19.86 31.89
C SER A 3 -0.76 -19.27 30.71
N MET A 4 -1.85 -18.57 30.99
CA MET A 4 -2.51 -17.77 29.96
C MET A 4 -1.58 -16.62 29.63
N LEU A 5 -0.88 -16.73 28.51
CA LEU A 5 -0.09 -15.64 27.95
C LEU A 5 -1.07 -14.67 27.31
N HIS A 6 -1.15 -13.46 27.88
CA HIS A 6 -2.05 -12.43 27.38
C HIS A 6 -1.35 -11.53 26.36
N VAL A 7 -2.10 -11.06 25.39
CA VAL A 7 -1.68 -9.98 24.49
C VAL A 7 -1.83 -8.65 25.23
N SER A 8 -0.87 -7.74 25.04
CA SER A 8 -0.92 -6.38 25.60
C SER A 8 -2.22 -5.64 25.20
N PRO A 9 -3.08 -5.23 26.16
CA PRO A 9 -4.30 -4.48 25.86
C PRO A 9 -4.02 -3.15 25.16
N ALA A 10 -2.91 -2.48 25.52
CA ALA A 10 -2.52 -1.22 24.91
C ALA A 10 -2.13 -1.40 23.44
N LEU A 11 -1.42 -2.49 23.10
CA LEU A 11 -1.10 -2.82 21.71
C LEU A 11 -2.37 -3.13 20.91
N LEU A 12 -3.33 -3.86 21.50
CA LEU A 12 -4.62 -4.15 20.87
C LEU A 12 -5.35 -2.86 20.49
N VAL A 13 -5.44 -1.89 21.42
CA VAL A 13 -6.07 -0.59 21.16
C VAL A 13 -5.35 0.15 20.03
N MET A 14 -4.01 0.19 20.04
CA MET A 14 -3.25 0.92 19.01
C MET A 14 -3.41 0.30 17.62
N VAL A 15 -3.44 -1.04 17.52
CA VAL A 15 -3.71 -1.72 16.24
C VAL A 15 -5.12 -1.43 15.77
N VAL A 16 -6.13 -1.52 16.64
CA VAL A 16 -7.52 -1.20 16.27
C VAL A 16 -7.64 0.23 15.75
N VAL A 17 -7.03 1.20 16.44
CA VAL A 17 -7.02 2.61 16.00
C VAL A 17 -6.35 2.75 14.63
N ALA A 18 -5.17 2.15 14.43
CA ALA A 18 -4.46 2.19 13.16
C ALA A 18 -5.27 1.53 12.03
N THR A 19 -5.89 0.37 12.27
CA THR A 19 -6.72 -0.34 11.29
C THR A 19 -7.95 0.48 10.92
N ILE A 20 -8.66 1.06 11.89
CA ILE A 20 -9.81 1.93 11.62
C ILE A 20 -9.37 3.10 10.74
N PHE A 21 -8.25 3.74 11.08
CA PHE A 21 -7.71 4.84 10.27
C PHE A 21 -7.45 4.40 8.82
N VAL A 22 -6.76 3.28 8.64
CA VAL A 22 -6.39 2.75 7.32
C VAL A 22 -7.62 2.37 6.48
N VAL A 23 -8.66 1.83 7.11
CA VAL A 23 -9.91 1.44 6.40
C VAL A 23 -10.79 2.65 6.10
N VAL A 24 -10.86 3.63 7.00
CA VAL A 24 -11.79 4.77 6.88
C VAL A 24 -11.22 5.91 6.05
N LEU A 25 -9.90 6.16 6.11
CA LEU A 25 -9.23 7.23 5.37
C LEU A 25 -9.55 7.26 3.86
N PRO A 26 -9.54 6.13 3.11
CA PRO A 26 -9.87 6.14 1.69
C PRO A 26 -11.27 6.70 1.41
N PHE A 27 -12.25 6.37 2.25
CA PHE A 27 -13.62 6.83 2.09
C PHE A 27 -13.80 8.30 2.48
N ILE A 28 -13.04 8.77 3.49
CA ILE A 28 -12.97 10.21 3.81
C ILE A 28 -12.43 10.98 2.61
N LEU A 29 -11.28 10.58 2.08
CA LEU A 29 -10.65 11.24 0.94
C LEU A 29 -11.53 11.15 -0.32
N GLY A 30 -12.16 10.00 -0.57
CA GLY A 30 -13.11 9.82 -1.65
C GLY A 30 -14.34 10.72 -1.51
N GLY A 31 -14.89 10.86 -0.29
CA GLY A 31 -15.99 11.76 -0.01
C GLY A 31 -15.63 13.25 -0.19
N ILE A 32 -14.42 13.63 0.22
CA ILE A 32 -13.88 14.98 -0.02
C ILE A 32 -13.73 15.23 -1.52
N ALA A 33 -13.12 14.31 -2.26
CA ALA A 33 -12.95 14.41 -3.71
C ALA A 33 -14.30 14.47 -4.43
N HIS A 34 -15.25 13.62 -4.06
CA HIS A 34 -16.60 13.62 -4.62
C HIS A 34 -17.28 14.98 -4.50
N LYS A 35 -17.21 15.61 -3.32
CA LYS A 35 -17.83 16.91 -3.07
C LYS A 35 -17.06 18.08 -3.69
N LYS A 36 -15.73 18.11 -3.54
CA LYS A 36 -14.91 19.26 -3.95
C LYS A 36 -14.55 19.26 -5.44
N LEU A 37 -14.50 18.09 -6.07
CA LEU A 37 -14.09 17.93 -7.47
C LEU A 37 -15.25 17.48 -8.37
N ALA A 38 -16.49 17.44 -7.85
CA ALA A 38 -17.69 17.01 -8.56
C ALA A 38 -17.53 15.69 -9.35
N VAL A 39 -16.83 14.70 -8.75
CA VAL A 39 -16.42 13.46 -9.42
C VAL A 39 -17.11 12.24 -8.83
N GLY A 40 -17.66 11.35 -9.67
CA GLY A 40 -18.45 10.20 -9.21
C GLY A 40 -17.62 9.08 -8.54
N TRP A 41 -18.22 8.38 -7.58
CA TRP A 41 -17.61 7.22 -6.88
C TRP A 41 -17.21 6.06 -7.80
N LYS A 42 -17.77 5.97 -9.01
CA LYS A 42 -17.37 4.92 -9.97
C LYS A 42 -15.86 4.92 -10.26
N TYR A 43 -15.21 6.08 -10.26
CA TYR A 43 -13.77 6.17 -10.56
C TYR A 43 -12.92 5.66 -9.39
N PHE A 44 -13.37 5.85 -8.15
CA PHE A 44 -12.76 5.24 -6.97
C PHE A 44 -12.77 3.71 -7.12
N TRP A 45 -13.92 3.14 -7.47
CA TRP A 45 -14.03 1.69 -7.65
C TRP A 45 -13.25 1.17 -8.85
N PHE A 46 -13.09 1.95 -9.93
CA PHE A 46 -12.18 1.58 -11.01
C PHE A 46 -10.73 1.50 -10.55
N GLY A 47 -10.27 2.46 -9.74
CA GLY A 47 -8.93 2.43 -9.15
C GLY A 47 -8.73 1.21 -8.24
N ALA A 48 -9.68 0.96 -7.35
CA ALA A 48 -9.66 -0.21 -6.47
C ALA A 48 -9.64 -1.52 -7.26
N LEU A 49 -10.46 -1.65 -8.31
CA LEU A 49 -10.50 -2.84 -9.15
C LEU A 49 -9.17 -3.08 -9.89
N VAL A 50 -8.54 -2.02 -10.41
CA VAL A 50 -7.21 -2.16 -11.03
C VAL A 50 -6.17 -2.60 -10.01
N MET A 51 -6.19 -2.03 -8.81
CA MET A 51 -5.28 -2.46 -7.74
C MET A 51 -5.49 -3.95 -7.40
N LEU A 52 -6.75 -4.37 -7.26
CA LEU A 52 -7.11 -5.77 -6.98
C LEU A 52 -6.52 -6.72 -8.03
N VAL A 53 -6.69 -6.39 -9.31
CA VAL A 53 -6.22 -7.23 -10.41
C VAL A 53 -4.70 -7.21 -10.52
N ALA A 54 -4.08 -6.02 -10.48
CA ALA A 54 -2.64 -5.86 -10.69
C ALA A 54 -1.81 -6.49 -9.57
N GLN A 55 -2.26 -6.40 -8.32
CA GLN A 55 -1.44 -6.80 -7.16
C GLN A 55 -1.96 -8.11 -6.52
N PRO A 56 -3.07 -8.14 -5.74
CA PRO A 56 -3.52 -9.38 -5.09
C PRO A 56 -3.80 -10.55 -6.02
N LEU A 57 -4.36 -10.32 -7.23
CA LEU A 57 -4.77 -11.40 -8.13
C LEU A 57 -3.72 -11.82 -9.15
N THR A 58 -2.67 -11.03 -9.37
CA THR A 58 -1.65 -11.35 -10.39
C THR A 58 -0.23 -11.27 -9.86
N ARG A 59 0.31 -10.07 -9.57
CA ARG A 59 1.72 -9.92 -9.19
C ARG A 59 2.05 -10.64 -7.89
N VAL A 60 1.28 -10.45 -6.82
CA VAL A 60 1.62 -11.01 -5.49
C VAL A 60 1.71 -12.54 -5.55
N PRO A 61 0.70 -13.29 -6.06
CA PRO A 61 0.82 -14.74 -6.21
C PRO A 61 2.00 -15.19 -7.09
N LEU A 62 2.29 -14.45 -8.16
CA LEU A 62 3.42 -14.75 -9.05
C LEU A 62 4.76 -14.58 -8.34
N ILE A 63 4.94 -13.47 -7.61
CA ILE A 63 6.16 -13.18 -6.87
C ILE A 63 6.34 -14.17 -5.71
N ASP A 64 5.27 -14.58 -5.03
CA ASP A 64 5.33 -15.59 -3.97
C ASP A 64 5.74 -16.96 -4.50
N LEU A 65 5.21 -17.36 -5.66
CA LEU A 65 5.62 -18.60 -6.33
C LEU A 65 7.10 -18.55 -6.73
N LEU A 66 7.53 -17.44 -7.34
CA LEU A 66 8.93 -17.24 -7.73
C LEU A 66 9.84 -17.22 -6.51
N HIS A 67 9.45 -16.56 -5.42
CA HIS A 67 10.20 -16.55 -4.17
C HIS A 67 10.37 -17.96 -3.61
N THR A 68 9.33 -18.79 -3.65
CA THR A 68 9.40 -20.18 -3.17
C THR A 68 10.44 -21.00 -3.93
N VAL A 69 10.51 -20.83 -5.26
CA VAL A 69 11.49 -21.52 -6.11
C VAL A 69 12.90 -20.96 -5.91
N LEU A 70 13.03 -19.64 -5.73
CA LEU A 70 14.31 -18.95 -5.63
C LEU A 70 14.87 -18.89 -4.21
N ALA A 71 14.09 -19.19 -3.17
CA ALA A 71 14.50 -19.06 -1.77
C ALA A 71 15.85 -19.72 -1.44
N PRO A 72 16.18 -20.93 -1.95
CA PRO A 72 17.52 -21.51 -1.74
C PRO A 72 18.62 -20.63 -2.32
N LEU A 73 18.42 -20.09 -3.52
CA LEU A 73 19.39 -19.21 -4.20
C LEU A 73 19.56 -17.87 -3.46
N LEU A 74 18.46 -17.28 -2.98
CA LEU A 74 18.50 -16.02 -2.22
C LEU A 74 19.24 -16.17 -0.89
N SER A 75 19.16 -17.35 -0.26
CA SER A 75 19.85 -17.61 1.01
C SER A 75 21.37 -17.81 0.89
N THR A 76 21.87 -18.05 -0.33
CA THR A 76 23.29 -18.38 -0.57
C THR A 76 24.13 -17.20 -1.04
N SER A 77 23.50 -16.11 -1.53
CA SER A 77 24.23 -14.95 -2.06
C SER A 77 23.50 -13.65 -1.81
N ILE A 78 24.19 -12.72 -1.15
CA ILE A 78 23.72 -11.35 -0.97
C ILE A 78 23.46 -10.64 -2.29
N ALA A 79 24.23 -10.95 -3.34
CA ALA A 79 24.03 -10.37 -4.67
C ALA A 79 22.67 -10.80 -5.25
N PHE A 80 22.28 -12.07 -5.08
CA PHE A 80 20.96 -12.54 -5.52
C PHE A 80 19.83 -11.92 -4.69
N THR A 81 20.02 -11.70 -3.38
CA THR A 81 19.05 -10.95 -2.57
C THR A 81 18.83 -9.54 -3.11
N TRP A 82 19.90 -8.79 -3.42
CA TRP A 82 19.77 -7.44 -3.98
C TRP A 82 19.11 -7.42 -5.35
N ILE A 83 19.47 -8.35 -6.23
CA ILE A 83 18.80 -8.52 -7.53
C ILE A 83 17.31 -8.81 -7.33
N TRP A 84 16.97 -9.66 -6.37
CA TRP A 84 15.58 -9.97 -6.05
C TRP A 84 14.81 -8.75 -5.54
N LEU A 85 15.40 -7.90 -4.70
CA LEU A 85 14.75 -6.65 -4.27
C LEU A 85 14.46 -5.72 -5.45
N VAL A 86 15.39 -5.61 -6.41
CA VAL A 86 15.17 -4.84 -7.64
C VAL A 86 14.04 -5.44 -8.47
N ILE A 87 14.01 -6.77 -8.65
CA ILE A 87 12.94 -7.46 -9.38
C ILE A 87 11.59 -7.19 -8.71
N GLN A 88 11.51 -7.30 -7.38
CA GLN A 88 10.27 -7.02 -6.65
C GLN A 88 9.83 -5.58 -6.88
N ALA A 89 10.70 -4.60 -6.71
CA ALA A 89 10.34 -3.20 -6.85
C ALA A 89 9.96 -2.80 -8.29
N VAL A 90 10.72 -3.26 -9.29
CA VAL A 90 10.42 -3.00 -10.71
C VAL A 90 9.11 -3.66 -11.13
N THR A 91 8.86 -4.90 -10.70
CA THR A 91 7.59 -5.58 -11.03
C THR A 91 6.40 -4.93 -10.34
N ALA A 92 6.56 -4.36 -9.13
CA ALA A 92 5.50 -3.58 -8.48
C ALA A 92 5.09 -2.39 -9.34
N GLY A 93 6.06 -1.51 -9.67
CA GLY A 93 5.81 -0.35 -10.52
C GLY A 93 5.27 -0.75 -11.90
N LEU A 94 5.78 -1.83 -12.50
CA LEU A 94 5.30 -2.29 -13.80
C LEU A 94 3.84 -2.72 -13.75
N PHE A 95 3.47 -3.63 -12.84
CA PHE A 95 2.10 -4.14 -12.76
C PHE A 95 1.11 -3.06 -12.38
N GLU A 96 1.46 -2.22 -11.40
CA GLU A 96 0.55 -1.17 -10.93
C GLU A 96 0.36 -0.07 -11.98
N GLU A 97 1.44 0.51 -12.52
CA GLU A 97 1.28 1.63 -13.45
C GLU A 97 0.76 1.20 -14.83
N VAL A 98 1.16 0.02 -15.32
CA VAL A 98 0.56 -0.54 -16.54
C VAL A 98 -0.91 -0.88 -16.26
N GLY A 99 -1.24 -1.40 -15.08
CA GLY A 99 -2.60 -1.58 -14.61
C GLY A 99 -3.40 -0.27 -14.70
N ARG A 100 -2.87 0.85 -14.17
CA ARG A 100 -3.52 2.17 -14.26
C ARG A 100 -3.73 2.62 -15.69
N TYR A 101 -2.70 2.46 -16.53
CA TYR A 101 -2.79 2.80 -17.95
C TYR A 101 -3.88 1.99 -18.67
N VAL A 102 -3.95 0.68 -18.41
CA VAL A 102 -4.99 -0.20 -18.95
C VAL A 102 -6.36 0.20 -18.40
N GLY A 103 -6.48 0.49 -17.11
CA GLY A 103 -7.71 0.98 -16.46
C GLY A 103 -8.27 2.23 -17.13
N TYR A 104 -7.43 3.23 -17.40
CA TYR A 104 -7.84 4.42 -18.16
C TYR A 104 -8.29 4.10 -19.59
N ARG A 105 -7.70 3.10 -20.24
CA ARG A 105 -8.10 2.68 -21.60
C ARG A 105 -9.41 1.90 -21.62
N LEU A 106 -9.66 1.06 -20.62
CA LEU A 106 -10.82 0.18 -20.58
C LEU A 106 -12.03 0.89 -19.97
N PHE A 107 -11.90 1.38 -18.74
CA PHE A 107 -13.02 1.93 -17.98
C PHE A 107 -13.37 3.37 -18.35
N MET A 108 -12.39 4.14 -18.85
CA MET A 108 -12.59 5.53 -19.28
C MET A 108 -12.37 5.70 -20.79
N ARG A 109 -12.71 4.68 -21.58
CA ARG A 109 -12.49 4.68 -23.05
C ARG A 109 -13.25 5.80 -23.75
N ARG A 110 -14.53 5.97 -23.40
CA ARG A 110 -15.48 6.89 -24.03
C ARG A 110 -15.69 8.17 -23.23
N GLU A 111 -14.84 8.43 -22.25
CA GLU A 111 -14.98 9.55 -21.35
C GLU A 111 -13.75 10.48 -21.42
N PRO A 112 -13.92 11.79 -21.15
CA PRO A 112 -12.79 12.67 -20.96
C PRO A 112 -11.98 12.20 -19.75
N LYS A 113 -10.65 12.15 -19.94
CA LYS A 113 -9.69 11.75 -18.92
C LYS A 113 -9.22 13.02 -18.20
N THR A 114 -10.02 13.43 -17.21
CA THR A 114 -9.82 14.66 -16.44
C THR A 114 -8.95 14.42 -15.22
N TRP A 115 -8.37 15.49 -14.67
CA TRP A 115 -7.55 15.43 -13.47
C TRP A 115 -8.37 14.97 -12.26
N ALA A 116 -9.61 15.47 -12.11
CA ALA A 116 -10.50 15.06 -11.01
C ALA A 116 -10.78 13.55 -11.00
N LYS A 117 -10.96 12.95 -12.18
CA LYS A 117 -11.14 11.49 -12.31
C LYS A 117 -9.88 10.73 -11.94
N ALA A 118 -8.70 11.21 -12.33
CA ALA A 118 -7.43 10.60 -11.94
C ALA A 118 -7.17 10.70 -10.44
N VAL A 119 -7.57 11.80 -9.80
CA VAL A 119 -7.50 11.95 -8.34
C VAL A 119 -8.38 10.93 -7.64
N MET A 120 -9.67 10.88 -7.99
CA MET A 120 -10.61 9.91 -7.41
C MET A 120 -10.19 8.46 -7.67
N TYR A 121 -9.66 8.20 -8.86
CA TYR A 121 -9.11 6.90 -9.24
C TYR A 121 -7.90 6.51 -8.38
N GLY A 122 -6.95 7.41 -8.19
CA GLY A 122 -5.79 7.16 -7.34
C GLY A 122 -6.14 6.95 -5.86
N ILE A 123 -7.14 7.66 -5.35
CA ILE A 123 -7.66 7.46 -3.98
C ILE A 123 -8.24 6.05 -3.83
N GLY A 124 -8.98 5.56 -4.82
CA GLY A 124 -9.52 4.20 -4.80
C GLY A 124 -8.44 3.13 -4.93
N HIS A 125 -7.42 3.37 -5.75
CA HIS A 125 -6.27 2.47 -5.91
C HIS A 125 -5.51 2.33 -4.59
N GLU A 126 -5.02 3.43 -4.01
CA GLU A 126 -4.36 3.39 -2.70
C GLU A 126 -5.32 2.90 -1.61
N GLY A 127 -6.61 3.20 -1.72
CA GLY A 127 -7.60 2.78 -0.75
C GLY A 127 -7.63 1.27 -0.56
N LEU A 128 -7.63 0.51 -1.65
CA LEU A 128 -7.57 -0.95 -1.59
C LEU A 128 -6.17 -1.44 -1.18
N GLU A 129 -5.12 -0.81 -1.69
CA GLU A 129 -3.75 -1.12 -1.33
C GLU A 129 -3.54 -1.02 0.19
N SER A 130 -3.91 0.10 0.78
CA SER A 130 -3.81 0.40 2.20
C SER A 130 -4.47 -0.68 3.05
N VAL A 131 -5.66 -1.14 2.66
CA VAL A 131 -6.43 -2.16 3.38
C VAL A 131 -5.80 -3.54 3.24
N LEU A 132 -5.47 -3.97 2.02
CA LEU A 132 -5.05 -5.35 1.74
C LEU A 132 -3.54 -5.58 1.91
N LEU A 133 -2.71 -4.67 1.42
CA LEU A 133 -1.25 -4.88 1.28
C LEU A 133 -0.43 -3.91 2.13
N GLY A 134 -0.86 -2.65 2.27
CA GLY A 134 -0.14 -1.56 2.91
C GLY A 134 -0.05 -1.62 4.44
N GLY A 135 -0.62 -2.63 5.06
CA GLY A 135 -0.48 -2.85 6.50
C GLY A 135 -1.79 -3.12 7.22
N GLY A 136 -2.95 -2.80 6.63
CA GLY A 136 -4.25 -3.10 7.23
C GLY A 136 -4.39 -4.56 7.61
N LEU A 137 -4.30 -5.46 6.63
CA LEU A 137 -4.35 -6.91 6.89
C LEU A 137 -3.09 -7.45 7.57
N GLN A 138 -1.91 -6.92 7.22
CA GLN A 138 -0.62 -7.46 7.69
C GLN A 138 -0.38 -7.29 9.19
N ILE A 139 -0.97 -6.29 9.85
CA ILE A 139 -0.91 -6.16 11.32
C ILE A 139 -2.07 -6.84 12.04
N VAL A 140 -3.23 -6.91 11.39
CA VAL A 140 -4.43 -7.47 11.99
C VAL A 140 -4.32 -8.99 12.10
N LEU A 141 -3.80 -9.68 11.07
CA LEU A 141 -3.75 -11.14 11.07
C LEU A 141 -2.83 -11.73 12.18
N PRO A 142 -1.59 -11.26 12.38
CA PRO A 142 -0.74 -11.79 13.46
C PRO A 142 -1.32 -11.50 14.85
N LEU A 143 -1.95 -10.33 15.03
CA LEU A 143 -2.60 -9.94 16.28
C LEU A 143 -3.83 -10.80 16.56
N LEU A 144 -4.70 -11.01 15.58
CA LEU A 144 -5.87 -11.88 15.71
C LEU A 144 -5.46 -13.30 16.11
N GLY A 145 -4.41 -13.85 15.46
CA GLY A 145 -3.87 -15.15 15.86
C GLY A 145 -3.38 -15.19 17.30
N ALA A 146 -2.66 -14.15 17.75
CA ALA A 146 -2.21 -14.06 19.14
C ALA A 146 -3.36 -13.94 20.14
N VAL A 147 -4.41 -13.19 19.80
CA VAL A 147 -5.63 -13.06 20.63
C VAL A 147 -6.35 -14.40 20.73
N ILE A 148 -6.52 -15.13 19.62
CA ILE A 148 -7.12 -16.48 19.62
C ILE A 148 -6.29 -17.44 20.49
N PHE A 149 -4.96 -17.42 20.39
CA PHE A 149 -4.14 -18.26 21.24
C PHE A 149 -4.20 -17.87 22.72
N SER A 150 -4.38 -16.60 23.03
CA SER A 150 -4.56 -16.12 24.40
C SER A 150 -5.90 -16.49 25.03
N SER A 151 -6.89 -16.92 24.23
CA SER A 151 -8.24 -17.28 24.71
C SER A 151 -8.45 -18.78 24.92
N ILE A 152 -7.44 -19.61 24.62
CA ILE A 152 -7.50 -21.08 24.78
C ILE A 152 -6.48 -21.58 25.80
N ASN A 153 -6.70 -22.80 26.31
CA ASN A 153 -5.69 -23.47 27.11
C ASN A 153 -4.59 -24.05 26.22
N LEU A 154 -3.47 -23.33 26.08
CA LEU A 154 -2.34 -23.78 25.26
C LEU A 154 -1.82 -25.17 25.67
N ASN A 155 -2.06 -25.62 26.91
CA ASN A 155 -1.67 -26.95 27.37
C ASN A 155 -2.49 -28.10 26.76
N SER A 156 -3.62 -27.82 26.11
CA SER A 156 -4.38 -28.81 25.35
C SER A 156 -3.86 -29.00 23.93
N LEU A 157 -2.97 -28.13 23.45
CA LEU A 157 -2.39 -28.23 22.11
C LEU A 157 -1.22 -29.23 22.07
N PRO A 158 -1.01 -29.90 20.92
CA PRO A 158 0.23 -30.59 20.60
C PRO A 158 1.45 -29.69 20.83
N ILE A 159 2.57 -30.29 21.24
CA ILE A 159 3.79 -29.55 21.64
C ILE A 159 4.23 -28.54 20.57
N ALA A 160 4.26 -28.95 19.30
CA ALA A 160 4.66 -28.07 18.19
C ALA A 160 3.74 -26.85 18.04
N GLN A 161 2.41 -27.06 18.11
CA GLN A 161 1.43 -25.98 18.01
C GLN A 161 1.47 -25.06 19.23
N ARG A 162 1.66 -25.62 20.42
CA ARG A 162 1.85 -24.86 21.66
C ARG A 162 3.07 -23.94 21.55
N GLN A 163 4.20 -24.48 21.08
CA GLN A 163 5.43 -23.70 20.95
C GLN A 163 5.27 -22.56 19.93
N ALA A 164 4.62 -22.83 18.79
CA ALA A 164 4.31 -21.82 17.79
C ALA A 164 3.38 -20.72 18.36
N ALA A 165 2.35 -21.09 19.11
CA ALA A 165 1.43 -20.15 19.76
C ALA A 165 2.16 -19.25 20.78
N ILE A 166 3.03 -19.84 21.62
CA ILE A 166 3.85 -19.10 22.59
C ILE A 166 4.77 -18.10 21.86
N GLN A 167 5.45 -18.54 20.80
CA GLN A 167 6.32 -17.70 20.00
C GLN A 167 5.57 -16.55 19.34
N GLN A 168 4.37 -16.80 18.82
CA GLN A 168 3.53 -15.76 18.22
C GLN A 168 3.07 -14.73 19.24
N ILE A 169 2.59 -15.15 20.42
CA ILE A 169 2.20 -14.21 21.48
C ILE A 169 3.41 -13.40 21.95
N ALA A 170 4.57 -14.04 22.14
CA ALA A 170 5.79 -13.36 22.52
C ALA A 170 6.24 -12.34 21.45
N PHE A 171 6.18 -12.70 20.17
CA PHE A 171 6.50 -11.81 19.06
C PHE A 171 5.59 -10.58 19.04
N VAL A 172 4.27 -10.78 19.15
CA VAL A 172 3.30 -9.67 19.20
C VAL A 172 3.57 -8.77 20.41
N ASN A 173 3.81 -9.34 21.60
CA ASN A 173 4.09 -8.55 22.81
C ASN A 173 5.43 -7.83 22.79
N ALA A 174 6.38 -8.24 21.93
CA ALA A 174 7.65 -7.54 21.73
C ALA A 174 7.52 -6.31 20.82
N VAL A 175 6.40 -6.16 20.10
CA VAL A 175 6.14 -5.00 19.25
C VAL A 175 5.92 -3.77 20.13
N PRO A 176 6.65 -2.65 19.88
CA PRO A 176 6.39 -1.41 20.60
C PRO A 176 4.94 -0.95 20.44
N VAL A 177 4.26 -0.65 21.54
CA VAL A 177 2.82 -0.31 21.54
C VAL A 177 2.46 0.80 20.55
N TRP A 178 3.35 1.76 20.34
CA TRP A 178 3.15 2.90 19.44
C TRP A 178 3.42 2.58 17.96
N SER A 179 4.13 1.51 17.63
CA SER A 179 4.57 1.24 16.25
C SER A 179 3.43 1.02 15.23
N PRO A 180 2.23 0.52 15.60
CA PRO A 180 1.09 0.50 14.67
C PRO A 180 0.72 1.88 14.13
N LEU A 181 0.99 2.96 14.87
CA LEU A 181 0.74 4.33 14.41
C LEU A 181 1.67 4.74 13.26
N LEU A 182 2.86 4.13 13.13
CA LEU A 182 3.73 4.36 11.97
C LEU A 182 3.10 3.81 10.68
N ILE A 183 2.27 2.77 10.77
CA ILE A 183 1.59 2.24 9.59
C ILE A 183 0.53 3.23 9.14
N ALA A 184 -0.28 3.74 10.07
CA ALA A 184 -1.23 4.81 9.78
C ALA A 184 -0.53 6.04 9.18
N TRP A 185 0.61 6.43 9.74
CA TRP A 185 1.44 7.51 9.20
C TRP A 185 1.94 7.24 7.78
N GLY A 186 2.52 6.06 7.53
CA GLY A 186 2.97 5.67 6.20
C GLY A 186 1.82 5.69 5.19
N ARG A 187 0.62 5.25 5.57
CA ARG A 187 -0.57 5.30 4.70
C ARG A 187 -1.03 6.72 4.41
N LEU A 188 -1.05 7.60 5.41
CA LEU A 188 -1.39 9.01 5.19
C LEU A 188 -0.54 9.65 4.06
N TRP A 189 0.75 9.30 3.99
CA TRP A 189 1.66 9.83 3.00
C TRP A 189 1.76 9.02 1.70
N SER A 190 1.36 7.74 1.67
CA SER A 190 1.24 6.99 0.41
C SER A 190 0.05 7.44 -0.45
N PHE A 191 -1.03 7.95 0.15
CA PHE A 191 -2.16 8.53 -0.59
C PHE A 191 -1.77 9.58 -1.62
N PRO A 192 -1.14 10.71 -1.26
CA PRO A 192 -0.73 11.69 -2.25
C PRO A 192 0.28 11.13 -3.26
N LEU A 193 1.08 10.12 -2.89
CA LEU A 193 2.01 9.48 -3.81
C LEU A 193 1.28 8.67 -4.91
N GLN A 194 0.39 7.74 -4.54
CA GLN A 194 -0.33 6.93 -5.53
C GLN A 194 -1.34 7.76 -6.34
N VAL A 195 -1.90 8.81 -5.74
CA VAL A 195 -2.71 9.79 -6.46
C VAL A 195 -1.85 10.54 -7.49
N ALA A 196 -0.64 10.95 -7.12
CA ALA A 196 0.30 11.57 -8.07
C ALA A 196 0.66 10.63 -9.22
N LEU A 197 0.96 9.36 -8.94
CA LEU A 197 1.23 8.35 -9.97
C LEU A 197 0.04 8.17 -10.91
N SER A 198 -1.19 8.16 -10.38
CA SER A 198 -2.41 8.14 -11.19
C SER A 198 -2.55 9.36 -12.10
N VAL A 199 -2.20 10.56 -11.61
CA VAL A 199 -2.18 11.81 -12.38
C VAL A 199 -1.02 11.85 -13.39
N MET A 200 0.11 11.22 -13.10
CA MET A 200 1.22 11.08 -14.05
C MET A 200 0.83 10.16 -15.21
N VAL A 201 0.28 8.98 -14.93
CA VAL A 201 -0.18 8.04 -15.97
C VAL A 201 -1.28 8.65 -16.84
N LEU A 202 -2.15 9.50 -16.25
CA LEU A 202 -3.13 10.27 -17.00
C LEU A 202 -2.50 11.10 -18.14
N GLN A 203 -1.30 11.66 -17.92
CA GLN A 203 -0.61 12.50 -18.92
C GLN A 203 -0.26 11.74 -20.21
N VAL A 204 -0.16 10.41 -20.17
CA VAL A 204 0.01 9.60 -21.37
C VAL A 204 -1.09 9.88 -22.39
N PHE A 205 -2.32 10.09 -21.93
CA PHE A 205 -3.47 10.35 -22.78
C PHE A 205 -3.62 11.82 -23.16
N ARG A 206 -3.28 12.73 -22.23
CA ARG A 206 -3.42 14.17 -22.45
C ARG A 206 -2.32 14.73 -23.34
N GLN A 207 -1.08 14.31 -23.09
CA GLN A 207 0.10 14.78 -23.81
C GLN A 207 0.52 13.82 -24.93
N ARG A 208 -0.12 12.65 -25.04
CA ARG A 208 0.17 11.61 -26.06
C ARG A 208 1.63 11.14 -26.05
N GLN A 209 2.23 11.06 -24.86
CA GLN A 209 3.63 10.69 -24.67
C GLN A 209 3.77 9.55 -23.66
N MET A 210 4.29 8.40 -24.10
CA MET A 210 4.48 7.21 -23.25
C MET A 210 5.54 7.40 -22.16
N ARG A 211 6.39 8.44 -22.26
CA ARG A 211 7.40 8.75 -21.23
C ARG A 211 6.79 8.93 -19.84
N TRP A 212 5.54 9.42 -19.75
CA TRP A 212 4.85 9.58 -18.48
C TRP A 212 4.58 8.25 -17.76
N LEU A 213 4.29 7.19 -18.53
CA LEU A 213 4.15 5.84 -17.98
C LEU A 213 5.49 5.32 -17.48
N VAL A 214 6.55 5.48 -18.27
CA VAL A 214 7.90 5.05 -17.88
C VAL A 214 8.35 5.79 -16.61
N LEU A 215 8.13 7.11 -16.54
CA LEU A 215 8.46 7.90 -15.35
C LEU A 215 7.67 7.45 -14.12
N ALA A 216 6.38 7.14 -14.26
CA ALA A 216 5.58 6.60 -13.16
C ALA A 216 6.13 5.25 -12.69
N ILE A 217 6.43 4.33 -13.61
CA ILE A 217 6.97 2.99 -13.29
C ILE A 217 8.30 3.12 -12.54
N LEU A 218 9.22 3.95 -13.04
CA LEU A 218 10.53 4.14 -12.42
C LEU A 218 10.41 4.82 -11.05
N PHE A 219 9.53 5.81 -10.91
CA PHE A 219 9.33 6.50 -9.65
C PHE A 219 8.71 5.60 -8.59
N HIS A 220 7.70 4.80 -8.97
CA HIS A 220 7.11 3.78 -8.10
C HIS A 220 8.16 2.75 -7.67
N ALA A 221 8.87 2.16 -8.64
CA ALA A 221 9.91 1.16 -8.37
C ALA A 221 11.03 1.71 -7.49
N LEU A 222 11.41 2.99 -7.62
CA LEU A 222 12.41 3.60 -6.74
C LEU A 222 11.94 3.60 -5.29
N ILE A 223 10.70 3.99 -5.02
CA ILE A 223 10.16 4.10 -3.67
C ILE A 223 10.06 2.71 -3.04
N ASP A 224 9.48 1.75 -3.77
CA ASP A 224 9.41 0.35 -3.34
C ASP A 224 10.79 -0.22 -3.06
N PHE A 225 11.75 0.01 -3.96
CA PHE A 225 13.12 -0.45 -3.76
C PHE A 225 13.71 0.13 -2.48
N LEU A 226 13.56 1.42 -2.22
CA LEU A 226 14.09 2.04 -0.99
C LEU A 226 13.44 1.46 0.28
N THR A 227 12.14 1.18 0.26
CA THR A 227 11.44 0.57 1.41
C THR A 227 11.93 -0.86 1.70
N LEU A 228 12.36 -1.60 0.68
CA LEU A 228 12.91 -2.95 0.82
C LEU A 228 14.42 -2.95 1.10
N ALA A 229 15.15 -2.03 0.48
CA ALA A 229 16.61 -1.93 0.52
C ALA A 229 17.13 -1.47 1.88
N LEU A 230 16.47 -0.50 2.51
CA LEU A 230 16.95 0.08 3.77
C LEU A 230 17.00 -0.96 4.91
N PRO A 231 15.94 -1.76 5.17
CA PRO A 231 16.01 -2.83 6.16
C PRO A 231 16.99 -3.92 5.79
N GLN A 232 17.17 -4.21 4.49
CA GLN A 232 18.13 -5.21 4.03
C GLN A 232 19.59 -4.76 4.26
N ALA A 233 19.89 -3.47 4.07
CA ALA A 233 21.24 -2.92 4.22
C ALA A 233 21.63 -2.68 5.68
N PHE A 234 20.69 -2.21 6.50
CA PHE A 234 20.98 -1.70 7.85
C PHE A 234 20.34 -2.53 8.98
N GLY A 235 19.62 -3.58 8.63
CA GLY A 235 18.87 -4.41 9.56
C GLY A 235 17.50 -3.83 9.94
N GLN A 236 16.63 -4.70 10.44
CA GLN A 236 15.32 -4.31 10.95
C GLN A 236 15.48 -3.66 12.33
N SER A 237 15.26 -2.35 12.40
CA SER A 237 15.27 -1.61 13.66
C SER A 237 14.24 -0.48 13.66
N THR A 238 13.89 -0.03 14.86
CA THR A 238 13.02 1.15 15.05
C THR A 238 13.54 2.38 14.31
N ALA A 239 14.86 2.60 14.32
CA ALA A 239 15.48 3.73 13.64
C ALA A 239 15.24 3.65 12.12
N ILE A 240 15.44 2.48 11.51
CA ILE A 240 15.21 2.29 10.07
C ILE A 240 13.71 2.43 9.71
N GLN A 241 12.80 1.96 10.57
CA GLN A 241 11.37 2.18 10.35
C GLN A 241 11.00 3.67 10.37
N LEU A 242 11.59 4.46 11.27
CA LEU A 242 11.38 5.91 11.31
C LEU A 242 11.95 6.60 10.07
N VAL A 243 13.14 6.19 9.61
CA VAL A 243 13.74 6.71 8.36
C VAL A 243 12.84 6.45 7.17
N ILE A 244 12.32 5.22 7.02
CA ILE A 244 11.40 4.87 5.92
C ILE A 244 10.12 5.73 5.97
N ASN A 245 9.55 5.93 7.16
CA ASN A 245 8.34 6.75 7.33
C ASN A 245 8.59 8.24 7.08
N GLY A 246 9.77 8.75 7.46
CA GLY A 246 10.20 10.11 7.12
C GLY A 246 10.41 10.28 5.61
N MET A 247 11.00 9.29 4.96
CA MET A 247 11.17 9.25 3.51
C MET A 247 9.81 9.21 2.78
N LEU A 248 8.88 8.37 3.24
CA LEU A 248 7.51 8.32 2.70
C LEU A 248 6.78 9.66 2.86
N CYS A 249 6.95 10.35 3.99
CA CYS A 249 6.44 11.72 4.15
C CYS A 249 7.02 12.66 3.09
N GLY A 250 8.33 12.63 2.86
CA GLY A 250 8.99 13.41 1.81
C GLY A 250 8.44 13.12 0.41
N PHE A 251 8.27 11.84 0.06
CA PHE A 251 7.66 11.44 -1.22
C PHE A 251 6.18 11.78 -1.31
N GLY A 252 5.44 11.73 -0.21
CA GLY A 252 4.04 12.14 -0.13
C GLY A 252 3.89 13.64 -0.38
N LEU A 253 4.75 14.48 0.22
CA LEU A 253 4.82 15.92 -0.07
C LEU A 253 5.16 16.20 -1.53
N LEU A 254 6.12 15.46 -2.11
CA LEU A 254 6.40 15.52 -3.54
C LEU A 254 5.17 15.10 -4.38
N GLY A 255 4.43 14.09 -3.93
CA GLY A 255 3.17 13.68 -4.55
C GLY A 255 2.13 14.80 -4.56
N VAL A 256 1.93 15.49 -3.43
CA VAL A 256 1.07 16.69 -3.37
C VAL A 256 1.52 17.74 -4.38
N TRP A 257 2.82 18.01 -4.46
CA TRP A 257 3.37 18.95 -5.43
C TRP A 257 3.12 18.52 -6.88
N ILE A 258 3.30 17.24 -7.22
CA ILE A 258 3.01 16.69 -8.57
C ILE A 258 1.53 16.84 -8.91
N ILE A 259 0.64 16.46 -7.97
CA ILE A 259 -0.82 16.57 -8.11
C ILE A 259 -1.21 18.01 -8.43
N TRP A 260 -0.71 18.96 -7.66
CA TRP A 260 -0.95 20.39 -7.87
C TRP A 260 -0.35 20.89 -9.19
N ARG A 261 0.90 20.53 -9.50
CA ARG A 261 1.62 21.01 -10.68
C ARG A 261 1.01 20.54 -11.99
N LEU A 262 0.40 19.35 -11.99
CA LEU A 262 -0.26 18.72 -13.14
C LEU A 262 -1.77 18.96 -13.17
N HIS A 263 -2.31 19.77 -12.25
CA HIS A 263 -3.67 20.28 -12.34
C HIS A 263 -3.79 21.24 -13.53
N THR A 264 -4.90 21.15 -14.27
CA THR A 264 -5.17 22.02 -15.41
C THR A 264 -6.57 22.63 -15.27
N PRO A 265 -6.72 23.96 -15.47
CA PRO A 265 -8.00 24.65 -15.29
C PRO A 265 -9.15 24.21 -16.20
N ASP A 266 -8.86 23.59 -17.36
CA ASP A 266 -9.88 23.18 -18.35
C ASP A 266 -10.94 22.19 -17.82
N ASP A 267 -10.76 21.63 -16.62
CA ASP A 267 -11.72 20.76 -15.94
C ASP A 267 -12.87 21.54 -15.26
N GLU A 268 -12.70 22.83 -14.97
CA GLU A 268 -13.73 23.69 -14.35
C GLU A 268 -14.75 24.17 -15.40
N GLU A 269 -14.28 24.57 -16.59
CA GLU A 269 -15.11 25.14 -17.67
C GLU A 269 -16.12 24.14 -18.28
N ARG A 270 -15.88 22.82 -18.12
CA ARG A 270 -16.82 21.77 -18.57
C ARG A 270 -17.82 21.33 -17.51
N ALA A 271 -17.56 21.57 -16.23
CA ALA A 271 -18.53 21.29 -15.17
C ALA A 271 -19.69 22.29 -15.24
N ASP A 272 -19.38 23.56 -15.51
CA ASP A 272 -20.36 24.66 -15.62
C ASP A 272 -21.28 24.52 -16.85
N LEU A 273 -20.88 23.77 -17.87
CA LEU A 273 -21.68 23.52 -19.08
C LEU A 273 -22.61 22.30 -18.99
N THR A 274 -22.57 21.56 -17.87
CA THR A 274 -23.37 20.34 -17.66
C THR A 274 -24.20 20.35 -16.37
N GLY A 275 -24.17 21.48 -15.64
CA GLY A 275 -25.03 21.76 -14.49
C GLY A 275 -26.41 22.26 -14.88
#